data_AF-Q8PBQ9-F1
#
_entry.id   AF-Q8PBQ9-F1
#
_cell.length_a   1.000
_cell.length_b   1.000
_cell.length_c   1.000
_cell.angle_alpha   90.00
_cell.angle_beta   90.00
_cell.angle_gamma   90.00
#
_symmetry.space_group_name_H-M   'P 1'
#
loop_
_entity.id
_entity.type
_entity.pdbx_description
1 polymer ?
#
loop_
_entity_poly.entity_id
_entity_poly.type
_entity_poly.pdbx_seq_one_letter_code
_entity_poly.pdbx_strand_id
1 'polypeptide(L)'
;MGATCSTRSQRTSSGRSALLPADECIGPAPRPLAKVILSLTPSDLGLSVEARGEALKHAVYVASPGLGERADFLLASDKFWVRSFESHDPLQTVYLVGGVSCTDQALNCKDSRGVRGFRFEGKDRLVDVSKNVLPAAPTLSEDDVRRYQAYAEPVPSLDVSRLWQVPVLRWVIEFDPDAPLAGDPRYYNDWAYLHFGFLVWNGKRFDLMDKVDRSRWPCRPVAEGTAACSGPLDNRGDRFVTP
;
A
#
# COMPACT_ATOMS: atom_id res chain seq x y z
N MET A 1 -20.89 -2.47 -20.22
CA MET A 1 -19.67 -3.25 -20.51
C MET A 1 -19.11 -3.72 -19.18
N GLY A 2 -18.64 -4.96 -19.08
CA GLY A 2 -17.99 -5.49 -17.87
C GLY A 2 -16.50 -5.14 -17.83
N ALA A 3 -15.80 -5.61 -16.80
CA ALA A 3 -14.33 -5.56 -16.75
C ALA A 3 -13.73 -6.82 -17.40
N THR A 4 -12.57 -6.67 -18.04
CA THR A 4 -11.77 -7.78 -18.58
C THR A 4 -10.62 -8.05 -17.64
N CYS A 5 -10.56 -9.26 -17.08
CA CYS A 5 -9.49 -9.67 -16.18
C CYS A 5 -8.47 -10.53 -16.92
N SER A 6 -7.20 -10.16 -16.83
CA SER A 6 -6.07 -10.95 -17.37
C SER A 6 -5.30 -11.56 -16.21
N THR A 7 -4.99 -12.85 -16.30
CA THR A 7 -3.99 -13.45 -15.41
C THR A 7 -2.59 -13.11 -15.89
N ARG A 8 -1.61 -13.18 -14.99
CA ARG A 8 -0.22 -12.86 -15.32
C ARG A 8 0.38 -13.70 -16.45
N SER A 9 -0.03 -14.97 -16.58
CA SER A 9 0.42 -15.87 -17.67
C SER A 9 -0.02 -15.41 -19.07
N GLN A 10 -0.97 -14.47 -19.15
CA GLN A 10 -1.48 -13.92 -20.41
C GLN A 10 -0.79 -12.61 -20.82
N ARG A 11 0.29 -12.19 -20.13
CA ARG A 11 0.95 -10.89 -20.32
C ARG A 11 2.34 -11.02 -20.93
N THR A 12 2.57 -10.28 -22.00
CA THR A 12 3.88 -10.12 -22.66
C THR A 12 4.71 -8.96 -22.13
N SER A 13 4.22 -8.21 -21.14
CA SER A 13 4.91 -7.07 -20.52
C SER A 13 4.86 -7.14 -18.99
N SER A 14 5.87 -6.56 -18.34
CA SER A 14 5.80 -6.21 -16.92
C SER A 14 4.57 -5.32 -16.66
N GLY A 15 3.96 -5.47 -15.47
CA GLY A 15 2.75 -4.73 -15.10
C GLY A 15 2.96 -3.22 -15.15
N ARG A 16 1.90 -2.47 -15.51
CA ARG A 16 1.96 -1.01 -15.73
C ARG A 16 2.22 -0.20 -14.45
N SER A 17 2.19 -0.83 -13.28
CA SER A 17 2.48 -0.21 -11.99
C SER A 17 3.06 -1.24 -11.03
N ALA A 18 4.00 -0.82 -10.17
CA ALA A 18 4.51 -1.63 -9.05
C ALA A 18 3.40 -2.05 -8.06
N LEU A 19 2.26 -1.35 -8.08
CA LEU A 19 1.07 -1.66 -7.28
C LEU A 19 0.23 -2.82 -7.84
N LEU A 20 0.39 -3.22 -9.12
CA LEU A 20 -0.43 -4.26 -9.77
C LEU A 20 0.46 -5.17 -10.64
N PRO A 21 1.25 -6.09 -10.03
CA PRO A 21 2.34 -6.78 -10.71
C PRO A 21 1.99 -8.12 -11.41
N ALA A 22 0.75 -8.60 -11.27
CA ALA A 22 0.37 -9.95 -11.71
C ALA A 22 -1.00 -10.01 -12.39
N ASP A 23 -2.06 -10.17 -11.59
CA ASP A 23 -3.43 -10.31 -12.04
C ASP A 23 -4.16 -8.99 -11.85
N GLU A 24 -4.84 -8.50 -12.89
CA GLU A 24 -5.65 -7.29 -12.80
C GLU A 24 -6.84 -7.37 -13.76
N CYS A 25 -7.90 -6.66 -13.38
CA CYS A 25 -9.06 -6.37 -14.19
C CYS A 25 -8.99 -4.92 -14.69
N ILE A 26 -9.31 -4.73 -15.96
CA ILE A 26 -9.41 -3.42 -16.60
C ILE A 26 -10.88 -3.17 -16.96
N GLY A 27 -11.44 -2.06 -16.48
CA GLY A 27 -12.83 -1.69 -16.76
C GLY A 27 -13.44 -0.78 -15.69
N PRO A 28 -14.77 -0.78 -15.53
CA PRO A 28 -15.42 0.00 -14.50
C PRO A 28 -14.95 -0.42 -13.10
N ALA A 29 -14.57 0.54 -12.28
CA ALA A 29 -14.08 0.33 -10.93
C ALA A 29 -15.08 -0.44 -10.05
N PRO A 30 -14.61 -1.27 -9.08
CA PRO A 30 -15.48 -1.93 -8.11
C PRO A 30 -16.34 -0.89 -7.37
N ARG A 31 -17.66 -1.13 -7.32
CA ARG A 31 -18.63 -0.17 -6.76
C ARG A 31 -18.25 0.42 -5.39
N PRO A 32 -17.71 -0.34 -4.41
CA PRO A 32 -17.27 0.22 -3.13
C PRO A 32 -16.16 1.27 -3.29
N LEU A 33 -15.13 0.96 -4.09
CA LEU A 33 -14.00 1.87 -4.31
C LEU A 33 -14.40 3.10 -5.13
N ALA A 34 -15.22 2.90 -6.16
CA ALA A 34 -15.80 4.00 -6.93
C ALA A 34 -16.58 4.97 -6.04
N LYS A 35 -17.37 4.45 -5.10
CA LYS A 35 -18.10 5.27 -4.12
C LYS A 35 -17.16 6.11 -3.26
N VAL A 36 -16.11 5.51 -2.70
CA VAL A 36 -15.09 6.23 -1.89
C VAL A 36 -14.51 7.41 -2.68
N ILE A 37 -14.00 7.16 -3.88
CA ILE A 37 -13.31 8.18 -4.69
C ILE A 37 -14.24 9.34 -5.10
N LEU A 38 -15.51 9.04 -5.39
CA LEU A 38 -16.53 10.04 -5.71
C LEU A 38 -17.06 10.79 -4.46
N SER A 39 -17.00 10.19 -3.27
CA SER A 39 -17.40 10.82 -1.99
C SER A 39 -16.31 11.69 -1.34
N LEU A 40 -15.05 11.58 -1.75
CA LEU A 40 -13.96 12.46 -1.29
C LEU A 40 -14.23 13.92 -1.71
N THR A 41 -13.82 14.90 -0.91
CA THR A 41 -13.97 16.33 -1.26
C THR A 41 -13.06 16.71 -2.43
N PRO A 42 -13.35 17.80 -3.20
CA PRO A 42 -12.45 18.34 -4.22
C PRO A 42 -11.01 18.52 -3.72
N SER A 43 -10.87 19.06 -2.51
CA SER A 43 -9.61 19.28 -1.79
C SER A 43 -8.87 18.01 -1.38
N ASP A 44 -9.56 16.88 -1.17
CA ASP A 44 -8.89 15.64 -0.76
C ASP A 44 -8.01 15.08 -1.87
N LEU A 45 -8.48 15.03 -3.12
CA LEU A 45 -7.71 14.51 -4.25
C LEU A 45 -7.07 15.61 -5.12
N GLY A 46 -7.46 16.87 -4.99
CA GLY A 46 -7.02 17.92 -5.93
C GLY A 46 -7.45 17.64 -7.38
N LEU A 47 -8.55 16.90 -7.54
CA LEU A 47 -9.16 16.50 -8.81
C LEU A 47 -10.65 16.84 -8.76
N SER A 48 -11.21 17.27 -9.89
CA SER A 48 -12.67 17.45 -10.04
C SER A 48 -13.42 16.12 -9.97
N VAL A 49 -14.74 16.16 -9.78
CA VAL A 49 -15.56 14.94 -9.70
C VAL A 49 -15.62 14.24 -11.06
N GLU A 50 -15.60 15.00 -12.15
CA GLU A 50 -15.62 14.52 -13.53
C GLU A 50 -14.32 13.78 -13.85
N ALA A 51 -13.16 14.34 -13.50
CA ALA A 51 -11.85 13.72 -13.71
C ALA A 51 -11.73 12.38 -12.97
N ARG A 52 -12.27 12.29 -11.75
CA ARG A 52 -12.37 11.03 -11.00
C ARG A 52 -13.33 10.05 -11.66
N GLY A 53 -14.50 10.52 -12.07
CA GLY A 53 -15.50 9.71 -12.78
C GLY A 53 -14.92 9.08 -14.04
N GLU A 54 -14.08 9.81 -14.78
CA GLU A 54 -13.38 9.30 -15.95
C GLU A 54 -12.34 8.22 -15.59
N ALA A 55 -11.47 8.49 -14.60
CA ALA A 55 -10.49 7.51 -14.11
C ALA A 55 -11.13 6.20 -13.62
N LEU A 56 -12.36 6.26 -13.11
CA LEU A 56 -13.11 5.09 -12.63
C LEU A 56 -13.79 4.27 -13.74
N LYS A 57 -13.92 4.77 -14.98
CA LYS A 57 -14.50 4.01 -16.12
C LYS A 57 -13.54 2.96 -16.68
N HIS A 58 -12.25 3.27 -16.65
CA HIS A 58 -11.15 2.47 -17.21
C HIS A 58 -10.12 2.13 -16.13
N ALA A 59 -10.60 1.91 -14.91
CA ALA A 59 -9.79 1.58 -13.76
C ALA A 59 -9.05 0.25 -13.93
N VAL A 60 -7.85 0.20 -13.37
CA VAL A 60 -7.07 -1.03 -13.23
C VAL A 60 -7.11 -1.44 -11.76
N TYR A 61 -7.56 -2.66 -11.49
CA TYR A 61 -7.76 -3.13 -10.12
C TYR A 61 -7.55 -4.64 -9.97
N VAL A 62 -7.30 -5.09 -8.75
CA VAL A 62 -7.17 -6.50 -8.37
C VAL A 62 -8.06 -6.81 -7.18
N ALA A 63 -8.54 -8.05 -7.10
CA ALA A 63 -9.22 -8.59 -5.94
C ALA A 63 -8.26 -9.50 -5.15
N SER A 64 -8.31 -9.41 -3.82
CA SER A 64 -7.44 -10.13 -2.89
C SER A 64 -8.25 -10.62 -1.68
N PRO A 65 -7.77 -11.63 -0.94
CA PRO A 65 -8.43 -12.03 0.32
C PRO A 65 -8.48 -10.86 1.31
N GLY A 66 -9.65 -10.63 1.90
CA GLY A 66 -9.87 -9.70 3.01
C GLY A 66 -10.23 -10.44 4.31
N LEU A 67 -10.49 -9.70 5.39
CA LEU A 67 -10.94 -10.27 6.69
C LEU A 67 -12.47 -10.26 6.87
N GLY A 68 -13.23 -9.83 5.85
CA GLY A 68 -14.70 -9.88 5.84
C GLY A 68 -15.25 -10.92 4.87
N GLU A 69 -16.57 -10.95 4.70
CA GLU A 69 -17.25 -11.85 3.74
C GLU A 69 -16.92 -11.54 2.26
N ARG A 70 -16.33 -10.38 1.99
CA ARG A 70 -16.02 -9.88 0.64
C ARG A 70 -14.51 -9.85 0.42
N ALA A 71 -14.12 -10.00 -0.85
CA ALA A 71 -12.75 -9.76 -1.26
C ALA A 71 -12.36 -8.29 -1.07
N ASP A 72 -11.10 -8.06 -0.68
CA ASP A 72 -10.49 -6.74 -0.70
C ASP A 72 -10.06 -6.35 -2.11
N PHE A 73 -10.35 -5.11 -2.50
CA PHE A 73 -9.94 -4.58 -3.80
C PHE A 73 -8.84 -3.54 -3.62
N LEU A 74 -7.79 -3.60 -4.45
CA LEU A 74 -6.89 -2.48 -4.71
C LEU A 74 -7.14 -1.97 -6.13
N LEU A 75 -7.33 -0.66 -6.27
CA LEU A 75 -7.39 0.06 -7.54
C LEU A 75 -6.24 1.06 -7.58
N ALA A 76 -5.54 1.15 -8.72
CA ALA A 76 -4.50 2.14 -8.95
C ALA A 76 -4.75 2.94 -10.24
N SER A 77 -4.41 4.23 -10.19
CA SER A 77 -4.37 5.17 -11.31
C SER A 77 -3.02 5.92 -11.30
N ASP A 78 -2.83 6.84 -12.24
CA ASP A 78 -1.66 7.73 -12.27
C ASP A 78 -1.69 8.84 -11.20
N LYS A 79 -2.86 9.12 -10.61
CA LYS A 79 -3.03 10.21 -9.61
C LYS A 79 -3.27 9.72 -8.19
N PHE A 80 -3.93 8.57 -8.02
CA PHE A 80 -4.30 8.01 -6.74
C PHE A 80 -4.37 6.49 -6.78
N TRP A 81 -4.29 5.87 -5.61
CA TRP A 81 -4.69 4.48 -5.42
C TRP A 81 -5.66 4.39 -4.24
N VAL A 82 -6.53 3.39 -4.25
CA VAL A 82 -7.43 3.09 -3.13
C VAL A 82 -7.48 1.59 -2.90
N ARG A 83 -7.33 1.17 -1.64
CA ARG A 83 -7.50 -0.22 -1.22
C ARG A 83 -8.54 -0.33 -0.11
N SER A 84 -9.49 -1.27 -0.24
CA SER A 84 -10.33 -1.68 0.88
C SER A 84 -9.57 -2.59 1.84
N PHE A 85 -10.02 -2.55 3.08
CA PHE A 85 -9.63 -3.41 4.18
C PHE A 85 -10.93 -3.84 4.87
N GLU A 86 -11.52 -4.92 4.35
CA GLU A 86 -12.76 -5.50 4.86
C GLU A 86 -12.58 -5.99 6.30
N SER A 87 -13.67 -5.92 7.06
CA SER A 87 -13.77 -6.33 8.46
C SER A 87 -14.84 -7.41 8.61
N HIS A 88 -14.79 -8.17 9.70
CA HIS A 88 -15.85 -9.13 10.06
C HIS A 88 -17.22 -8.44 10.21
N ASP A 89 -17.25 -7.20 10.70
CA ASP A 89 -18.40 -6.29 10.58
C ASP A 89 -18.22 -5.40 9.34
N PRO A 90 -19.07 -5.52 8.29
CA PRO A 90 -18.97 -4.69 7.08
C PRO A 90 -19.10 -3.17 7.32
N LEU A 91 -19.64 -2.74 8.48
CA LEU A 91 -19.68 -1.33 8.87
C LEU A 91 -18.31 -0.82 9.37
N GLN A 92 -17.36 -1.71 9.66
CA GLN A 92 -15.97 -1.37 10.02
C GLN A 92 -14.99 -1.48 8.84
N THR A 93 -15.44 -1.70 7.61
CA THR A 93 -14.56 -1.71 6.43
C THR A 93 -13.88 -0.34 6.26
N VAL A 94 -12.56 -0.34 6.17
CA VAL A 94 -11.73 0.85 5.97
C VAL A 94 -11.23 0.90 4.52
N TYR A 95 -11.01 2.09 3.99
CA TYR A 95 -10.42 2.31 2.68
C TYR A 95 -9.21 3.22 2.84
N LEU A 96 -8.00 2.70 2.60
CA LEU A 96 -6.82 3.56 2.48
C LEU A 96 -6.78 4.16 1.09
N VAL A 97 -6.58 5.47 1.00
CA VAL A 97 -6.43 6.20 -0.26
C VAL A 97 -5.09 6.93 -0.23
N GLY A 98 -4.24 6.67 -1.22
CA GLY A 98 -2.98 7.38 -1.43
C GLY A 98 -3.06 8.38 -2.58
N GLY A 99 -2.24 9.44 -2.50
CA GLY A 99 -2.31 10.58 -3.43
C GLY A 99 -3.32 11.66 -2.98
N VAL A 100 -3.91 11.49 -1.81
CA VAL A 100 -4.74 12.52 -1.17
C VAL A 100 -3.87 13.61 -0.55
N SER A 101 -4.41 14.82 -0.39
CA SER A 101 -3.76 15.93 0.30
C SER A 101 -3.35 15.53 1.73
N CYS A 102 -2.13 15.89 2.11
CA CYS A 102 -1.56 15.67 3.43
C CYS A 102 -2.32 16.48 4.50
N THR A 103 -2.45 15.90 5.68
CA THR A 103 -2.98 16.51 6.90
C THR A 103 -2.17 16.00 8.08
N ASP A 104 -2.35 16.57 9.27
CA ASP A 104 -1.70 16.11 10.52
C ASP A 104 -2.00 14.63 10.88
N GLN A 105 -2.95 13.99 10.19
CA GLN A 105 -3.35 12.59 10.39
C GLN A 105 -2.96 11.69 9.20
N ALA A 106 -2.41 12.25 8.13
CA ALA A 106 -1.95 11.50 6.97
C ALA A 106 -0.60 10.84 7.23
N LEU A 107 -0.39 9.66 6.65
CA LEU A 107 0.91 9.00 6.63
C LEU A 107 1.64 9.28 5.32
N ASN A 108 2.97 9.11 5.33
CA ASN A 108 3.81 9.11 4.13
C ASN A 108 3.64 10.40 3.29
N CYS A 109 3.70 11.56 3.96
CA CYS A 109 3.50 12.85 3.32
C CYS A 109 4.74 13.29 2.52
N LYS A 110 4.57 13.47 1.21
CA LYS A 110 5.55 14.02 0.27
C LYS A 110 4.85 14.92 -0.75
N ASP A 111 5.43 16.08 -1.06
CA ASP A 111 4.86 17.06 -2.01
C ASP A 111 3.39 17.42 -1.73
N SER A 112 3.06 17.63 -0.44
CA SER A 112 1.70 17.87 0.08
C SER A 112 0.68 16.76 -0.20
N ARG A 113 1.12 15.56 -0.60
CA ARG A 113 0.30 14.35 -0.77
C ARG A 113 0.70 13.26 0.21
N GLY A 114 -0.23 12.42 0.62
CA GLY A 114 0.02 11.30 1.53
C GLY A 114 -1.03 10.19 1.41
N VAL A 115 -1.15 9.41 2.47
CA VAL A 115 -2.10 8.30 2.61
C VAL A 115 -3.03 8.57 3.80
N ARG A 116 -4.35 8.44 3.59
CA ARG A 116 -5.37 8.57 4.63
C ARG A 116 -6.35 7.41 4.61
N GLY A 117 -6.90 7.07 5.78
CA GLY A 117 -7.87 6.01 5.96
C GLY A 117 -9.29 6.57 6.10
N PHE A 118 -10.22 6.06 5.30
CA PHE A 118 -11.61 6.51 5.27
C PHE A 118 -12.57 5.36 5.58
N ARG A 119 -13.77 5.70 6.07
CA ARG A 119 -14.85 4.75 6.32
C ARG A 119 -16.19 5.40 5.99
N PHE A 120 -17.21 4.62 5.65
CA PHE A 120 -18.58 5.13 5.55
C PHE A 120 -19.28 5.04 6.90
N GLU A 121 -19.90 6.13 7.33
CA GLU A 121 -20.86 6.15 8.42
C GLU A 121 -22.28 6.33 7.88
N GLY A 122 -23.17 5.43 8.29
CA GLY A 122 -24.47 5.29 7.65
C GLY A 122 -24.34 4.91 6.17
N LYS A 123 -25.24 5.40 5.32
CA LYS A 123 -25.25 5.02 3.90
C LYS A 123 -24.21 5.77 3.07
N ASP A 124 -24.06 7.08 3.25
CA ASP A 124 -23.39 7.94 2.24
C ASP A 124 -22.34 8.91 2.80
N ARG A 125 -22.11 8.96 4.12
CA ARG A 125 -21.15 9.88 4.73
C ARG A 125 -19.77 9.24 4.81
N LEU A 126 -18.87 9.57 3.89
CA LEU A 126 -17.46 9.20 4.00
C LEU A 126 -16.80 10.06 5.10
N VAL A 127 -16.10 9.44 6.03
CA VAL A 127 -15.35 10.09 7.11
C VAL A 127 -13.88 9.72 7.05
N ASP A 128 -13.02 10.69 7.34
CA ASP A 128 -11.61 10.45 7.62
C ASP A 128 -11.49 9.83 9.03
N VAL A 129 -10.91 8.63 9.09
CA VAL A 129 -10.69 7.86 10.32
C VAL A 129 -9.21 7.58 10.53
N SER A 130 -8.32 8.29 9.83
CA SER A 130 -6.87 8.03 9.82
C SER A 130 -6.30 7.90 11.23
N LYS A 131 -6.57 8.87 12.13
CA LYS A 131 -6.14 8.86 13.54
C LYS A 131 -6.63 7.67 14.37
N ASN A 132 -7.71 7.00 13.96
CA ASN A 132 -8.31 5.88 14.67
C ASN A 132 -7.84 4.52 14.14
N VAL A 133 -7.38 4.46 12.88
CA VAL A 133 -7.08 3.20 12.18
C VAL A 133 -5.61 3.05 11.80
N LEU A 134 -4.86 4.14 11.65
CA LEU A 134 -3.43 4.15 11.34
C LEU A 134 -2.59 4.36 12.62
N PRO A 135 -1.51 3.60 12.84
CA PRO A 135 -0.53 3.95 13.86
C PRO A 135 0.24 5.21 13.45
N ALA A 136 0.88 5.87 14.43
CA ALA A 136 1.79 6.97 14.15
C ALA A 136 2.95 6.51 13.24
N ALA A 137 3.48 7.43 12.43
CA ALA A 137 4.71 7.18 11.69
C ALA A 137 5.90 6.99 12.66
N PRO A 138 6.88 6.11 12.36
CA PRO A 138 8.08 5.96 13.16
C PRO A 138 8.84 7.27 13.26
N THR A 139 9.16 7.68 14.47
CA THR A 139 10.02 8.84 14.74
C THR A 139 11.47 8.38 14.84
N LEU A 140 12.36 8.99 14.06
CA LEU A 140 13.80 8.79 14.23
C LEU A 140 14.32 9.55 15.45
N SER A 141 15.29 8.96 16.15
CA SER A 141 16.10 9.70 17.12
C SER A 141 17.03 10.70 16.41
N GLU A 142 17.58 11.69 17.12
CA GLU A 142 18.58 12.59 16.52
C GLU A 142 19.83 11.82 16.04
N ASP A 143 20.22 10.75 16.72
CA ASP A 143 21.35 9.90 16.30
C ASP A 143 21.02 9.10 15.05
N ASP A 144 19.79 8.58 14.93
CA ASP A 144 19.31 7.95 13.69
C ASP A 144 19.33 8.96 12.52
N VAL A 145 18.83 10.19 12.73
CA VAL A 145 18.89 11.27 11.71
C VAL A 145 20.35 11.57 11.34
N ARG A 146 21.23 11.81 12.31
CA ARG A 146 22.66 12.09 12.08
C ARG A 146 23.37 10.95 11.33
N ARG A 147 23.00 9.70 11.59
CA ARG A 147 23.55 8.50 10.96
C ARG A 147 23.04 8.30 9.53
N TYR A 148 21.75 8.53 9.28
CA TYR A 148 21.11 8.22 8.01
C TYR A 148 21.18 9.36 6.99
N GLN A 149 21.21 10.63 7.42
CA GLN A 149 21.26 11.80 6.52
C GLN A 149 22.45 11.85 5.54
N ALA A 150 23.53 11.11 5.82
CA ALA A 150 24.70 11.02 4.95
C ALA A 150 24.50 10.07 3.75
N TYR A 151 23.43 9.27 3.76
CA TYR A 151 23.19 8.15 2.83
C TYR A 151 21.75 8.11 2.30
N ALA A 152 20.83 8.85 2.92
CA ALA A 152 19.39 8.81 2.66
C ALA A 152 18.73 10.14 3.04
N GLU A 153 17.52 10.37 2.51
CA GLU A 153 16.56 11.26 3.18
C GLU A 153 16.09 10.53 4.46
N PRO A 154 16.31 11.05 5.68
CA PRO A 154 16.02 10.35 6.93
C PRO A 154 14.53 10.45 7.29
N VAL A 155 13.66 10.04 6.37
CA VAL A 155 12.19 10.13 6.46
C VAL A 155 11.60 8.76 6.11
N PRO A 156 11.03 8.03 7.08
CA PRO A 156 10.36 6.76 6.80
C PRO A 156 9.23 6.92 5.77
N SER A 157 9.18 6.02 4.80
CA SER A 157 8.16 5.93 3.76
C SER A 157 7.42 4.59 3.81
N LEU A 158 6.21 4.54 3.26
CA LEU A 158 5.39 3.32 3.20
C LEU A 158 5.69 2.50 1.95
N ASP A 159 6.29 1.31 2.13
CA ASP A 159 6.26 0.26 1.13
C ASP A 159 4.84 -0.32 1.04
N VAL A 160 4.18 0.04 -0.07
CA VAL A 160 2.83 -0.36 -0.47
C VAL A 160 2.84 -1.50 -1.51
N SER A 161 4.02 -2.05 -1.87
CA SER A 161 4.17 -3.05 -2.94
C SER A 161 3.68 -4.46 -2.57
N ARG A 162 3.26 -4.67 -1.31
CA ARG A 162 2.48 -5.85 -0.84
C ARG A 162 1.04 -5.55 -0.47
N LEU A 163 0.52 -4.38 -0.86
CA LEU A 163 -0.89 -4.34 -1.27
C LEU A 163 -1.06 -5.27 -2.50
N TRP A 164 -2.16 -5.20 -3.26
CA TRP A 164 -2.50 -6.16 -4.34
C TRP A 164 -2.76 -7.62 -3.90
N GLN A 165 -2.08 -8.12 -2.86
CA GLN A 165 -2.23 -9.49 -2.34
C GLN A 165 -2.61 -9.54 -0.86
N VAL A 166 -1.97 -8.75 0.02
CA VAL A 166 -2.16 -8.84 1.48
C VAL A 166 -2.51 -7.49 2.11
N PRO A 167 -3.22 -7.47 3.25
CA PRO A 167 -3.60 -6.23 3.92
C PRO A 167 -2.48 -5.72 4.85
N VAL A 168 -1.25 -5.67 4.34
CA VAL A 168 -0.03 -5.33 5.09
C VAL A 168 0.81 -4.31 4.34
N LEU A 169 1.33 -3.31 5.05
CA LEU A 169 2.30 -2.33 4.56
C LEU A 169 3.57 -2.39 5.42
N ARG A 170 4.65 -1.73 5.02
CA ARG A 170 5.89 -1.65 5.81
C ARG A 170 6.45 -0.23 5.82
N TRP A 171 6.93 0.23 6.96
CA TRP A 171 7.76 1.44 7.03
C TRP A 171 9.21 1.11 6.67
N VAL A 172 9.75 1.86 5.72
CA VAL A 172 11.11 1.71 5.24
C VAL A 172 11.82 3.05 5.09
N ILE A 173 13.15 3.07 5.20
CA ILE A 173 13.98 4.11 4.57
C ILE A 173 14.77 3.42 3.47
N GLU A 174 14.62 3.93 2.25
CA GLU A 174 15.47 3.60 1.10
C GLU A 174 16.71 4.50 1.15
N PHE A 175 17.89 3.94 0.92
CA PHE A 175 19.15 4.67 0.90
C PHE A 175 19.97 4.30 -0.35
N ASP A 176 21.08 4.99 -0.58
CA ASP A 176 21.94 4.71 -1.74
C ASP A 176 22.48 3.26 -1.68
N PRO A 177 22.32 2.42 -2.73
CA PRO A 177 22.85 1.05 -2.73
C PRO A 177 24.37 0.96 -2.53
N ASP A 178 25.13 2.02 -2.81
CA ASP A 178 26.58 2.06 -2.58
C ASP A 178 26.94 2.46 -1.14
N ALA A 179 25.97 2.69 -0.24
CA ALA A 179 26.21 3.12 1.14
C ALA A 179 26.30 1.96 2.18
N PRO A 180 27.23 2.04 3.16
CA PRO A 180 27.66 0.89 3.96
C PRO A 180 26.80 0.57 5.20
N LEU A 181 25.49 0.80 5.19
CA LEU A 181 24.62 0.59 6.37
C LEU A 181 24.22 -0.89 6.63
N ALA A 182 24.86 -1.86 5.97
CA ALA A 182 24.58 -3.30 6.12
C ALA A 182 24.73 -3.83 7.57
N GLY A 183 25.52 -3.15 8.41
CA GLY A 183 25.67 -3.43 9.84
C GLY A 183 24.58 -2.84 10.75
N ASP A 184 23.60 -2.12 10.21
CA ASP A 184 22.46 -1.63 10.97
C ASP A 184 21.50 -2.79 11.32
N PRO A 185 20.99 -2.89 12.58
CA PRO A 185 20.03 -3.93 12.94
C PRO A 185 18.75 -3.90 12.09
N ARG A 186 18.32 -2.71 11.63
CA ARG A 186 17.12 -2.49 10.80
C ARG A 186 17.33 -2.88 9.33
N TYR A 187 18.56 -3.07 8.87
CA TYR A 187 18.87 -3.47 7.49
C TYR A 187 18.32 -4.86 7.17
N TYR A 188 17.69 -5.04 6.00
CA TYR A 188 17.03 -6.31 5.65
C TYR A 188 17.19 -6.81 4.21
N ASN A 189 17.74 -6.01 3.29
CA ASN A 189 18.01 -6.44 1.91
C ASN A 189 19.18 -5.66 1.28
N ASP A 190 19.79 -6.26 0.26
CA ASP A 190 20.93 -5.70 -0.49
C ASP A 190 20.62 -4.43 -1.27
N TRP A 191 19.35 -4.03 -1.34
CA TRP A 191 18.88 -2.84 -2.04
C TRP A 191 18.71 -1.65 -1.10
N ALA A 192 19.51 -1.61 -0.04
CA ALA A 192 19.60 -0.45 0.82
C ALA A 192 18.26 -0.01 1.44
N TYR A 193 17.56 -0.97 2.08
CA TYR A 193 16.40 -0.64 2.91
C TYR A 193 16.60 -0.94 4.40
N LEU A 194 16.22 0.03 5.24
CA LEU A 194 16.04 -0.12 6.69
C LEU A 194 14.55 -0.33 7.01
N HIS A 195 14.24 -1.21 7.96
CA HIS A 195 12.88 -1.53 8.41
C HIS A 195 12.51 -0.80 9.71
N PHE A 196 11.27 -0.27 9.76
CA PHE A 196 10.69 0.42 10.92
C PHE A 196 9.29 -0.08 11.31
N GLY A 197 9.02 -1.37 11.08
CA GLY A 197 7.75 -2.03 11.41
C GLY A 197 6.84 -2.28 10.20
N PHE A 198 6.00 -3.30 10.32
CA PHE A 198 4.88 -3.61 9.44
C PHE A 198 3.58 -3.02 9.99
N LEU A 199 2.71 -2.53 9.11
CA LEU A 199 1.34 -2.14 9.43
C LEU A 199 0.44 -3.29 9.03
N VAL A 200 -0.08 -4.04 10.01
CA VAL A 200 -0.89 -5.24 9.78
C VAL A 200 -2.35 -4.94 10.12
N TRP A 201 -3.25 -5.09 9.13
CA TRP A 201 -4.68 -4.95 9.36
C TRP A 201 -5.22 -6.08 10.26
N ASN A 202 -5.94 -5.72 11.32
CA ASN A 202 -6.53 -6.68 12.28
C ASN A 202 -8.07 -6.82 12.18
N GLY A 203 -8.70 -6.22 11.16
CA GLY A 203 -10.16 -6.18 11.01
C GLY A 203 -10.84 -5.05 11.79
N LYS A 204 -10.07 -4.05 12.23
CA LYS A 204 -10.55 -2.82 12.91
C LYS A 204 -9.60 -1.63 12.74
N ARG A 205 -8.30 -1.89 12.81
CA ARG A 205 -7.20 -0.91 12.63
C ARG A 205 -5.94 -1.63 12.12
N PHE A 206 -4.90 -0.87 11.82
CA PHE A 206 -3.55 -1.41 11.65
C PHE A 206 -2.83 -1.43 13.00
N ASP A 207 -2.27 -2.59 13.35
CA ASP A 207 -1.29 -2.68 14.43
C ASP A 207 0.13 -2.59 13.85
N LEU A 208 1.05 -1.97 14.58
CA LEU A 208 2.47 -1.91 14.23
C LEU A 208 3.17 -3.17 14.76
N MET A 209 3.85 -3.92 13.89
CA MET A 209 4.53 -5.17 14.24
C MET A 209 5.96 -5.19 13.70
N ASP A 210 6.96 -5.54 14.53
CA ASP A 210 8.36 -5.66 14.08
C ASP A 210 8.58 -6.83 13.13
N LYS A 211 7.77 -7.90 13.26
CA LYS A 211 7.88 -9.10 12.42
C LYS A 211 6.51 -9.61 11.99
N VAL A 212 6.49 -10.25 10.82
CA VAL A 212 5.33 -10.95 10.28
C VAL A 212 5.77 -12.28 9.67
N ASP A 213 4.83 -13.19 9.43
CA ASP A 213 5.08 -14.43 8.70
C ASP A 213 5.07 -14.25 7.18
N ARG A 214 5.55 -15.25 6.44
CA ARG A 214 5.62 -15.24 4.97
C ARG A 214 4.25 -15.12 4.29
N SER A 215 3.16 -15.55 4.93
CA SER A 215 1.80 -15.39 4.38
C SER A 215 1.32 -13.94 4.47
N ARG A 216 1.80 -13.18 5.46
CA ARG A 216 1.56 -11.74 5.64
C ARG A 216 2.53 -10.84 4.88
N TRP A 217 3.70 -11.34 4.47
CA TRP A 217 4.63 -10.64 3.57
C TRP A 217 5.14 -11.56 2.45
N PRO A 218 4.25 -11.89 1.48
CA PRO A 218 4.57 -12.80 0.39
C PRO A 218 5.65 -12.20 -0.53
N CYS A 219 6.36 -13.06 -1.23
CA CYS A 219 7.37 -12.62 -2.19
C CYS A 219 6.72 -12.00 -3.42
N ARG A 220 7.39 -11.04 -4.08
CA ARG A 220 6.86 -10.51 -5.35
C ARG A 220 6.76 -11.58 -6.42
N PRO A 221 5.81 -11.42 -7.37
CA PRO A 221 5.68 -12.33 -8.50
C PRO A 221 6.96 -12.32 -9.38
N VAL A 222 7.58 -13.48 -9.60
CA VAL A 222 8.77 -13.66 -10.48
C VAL A 222 8.40 -14.23 -11.85
N ALA A 223 9.20 -14.05 -12.91
CA ALA A 223 8.88 -14.56 -14.24
C ALA A 223 8.61 -16.08 -14.25
N GLU A 224 7.83 -16.57 -15.21
CA GLU A 224 7.55 -18.00 -15.32
C GLU A 224 8.85 -18.83 -15.48
N GLY A 225 8.89 -20.02 -14.90
CA GLY A 225 10.11 -20.85 -14.83
C GLY A 225 11.18 -20.34 -13.84
N THR A 226 10.99 -19.17 -13.21
CA THR A 226 11.91 -18.64 -12.20
C THR A 226 11.52 -19.15 -10.80
N ALA A 227 12.52 -19.46 -9.97
CA ALA A 227 12.29 -19.90 -8.59
C ALA A 227 11.54 -18.84 -7.75
N ALA A 228 10.56 -19.29 -6.96
CA ALA A 228 9.82 -18.41 -6.07
C ALA A 228 10.75 -17.63 -5.13
N CYS A 229 10.40 -16.39 -4.82
CA CYS A 229 11.21 -15.46 -4.01
C CYS A 229 12.58 -15.08 -4.58
N SER A 230 13.00 -15.51 -5.78
CA SER A 230 14.33 -15.16 -6.31
C SER A 230 14.49 -13.68 -6.74
N GLY A 231 13.43 -12.88 -6.64
CA GLY A 231 13.44 -11.46 -6.98
C GLY A 231 14.39 -10.64 -6.08
N PRO A 232 15.04 -9.57 -6.57
CA PRO A 232 16.14 -8.92 -5.85
C PRO A 232 15.83 -8.29 -4.48
N LEU A 233 14.55 -8.02 -4.13
CA LEU A 233 14.16 -7.56 -2.77
C LEU A 233 13.57 -8.69 -1.91
N ASP A 234 13.48 -9.92 -2.44
CA ASP A 234 12.81 -11.06 -1.80
C ASP A 234 13.78 -12.25 -1.55
N ASN A 235 14.93 -12.27 -2.25
CA ASN A 235 15.80 -13.45 -2.38
C ASN A 235 16.82 -13.68 -1.26
N ARG A 236 16.98 -12.74 -0.32
CA ARG A 236 18.06 -12.75 0.69
C ARG A 236 17.59 -12.83 2.14
N GLY A 237 16.43 -13.44 2.38
CA GLY A 237 16.04 -13.85 3.73
C GLY A 237 15.80 -12.68 4.68
N ASP A 238 14.89 -11.79 4.29
CA ASP A 238 14.40 -10.68 5.12
C ASP A 238 14.17 -11.09 6.58
N ARG A 239 15.05 -10.66 7.48
CA ARG A 239 15.10 -11.07 8.90
C ARG A 239 13.86 -10.69 9.71
N PHE A 240 13.00 -9.84 9.16
CA PHE A 240 11.74 -9.40 9.74
C PHE A 240 10.54 -10.21 9.23
N VAL A 241 10.75 -11.11 8.27
CA VAL A 241 9.72 -12.03 7.76
C VAL A 241 10.10 -13.47 8.12
N THR A 242 9.35 -14.09 9.03
CA THR A 242 9.57 -15.50 9.37
C THR A 242 9.07 -16.40 8.24
N PRO A 243 9.66 -17.60 8.05
CA PRO A 243 9.14 -18.62 7.15
C PRO A 243 7.65 -18.93 7.38
#